data_AF-A0A8J9SVJ0-F1
#
_entry.id   AF-A0A8J9SVJ0-F1
#
_cell.length_a   1.000
_cell.length_b   1.000
_cell.length_c   1.000
_cell.angle_alpha   90.00
_cell.angle_beta   90.00
_cell.angle_gamma   90.00
#
_symmetry.space_group_name_H-M   'P 1'
#
loop_
_entity.id
_entity.type
_entity.pdbx_description
1 polymer ?
#
loop_
_entity_poly.entity_id
_entity_poly.type
_entity_poly.pdbx_seq_one_letter_code
_entity_poly.pdbx_strand_id
1 'polypeptide(L)'
;ISRRGVLQTKPDRCFDLFYETPEGKTCLDEATGAVSLPQFDHEAGSKNADESVVHLGAKFVQQLREYVFIIASTYRENAFHNFEHACHVAMSVNKLLKKIISPYWRPDEINGGSGGLALRLHEFTHGIYSDPLTLFGIVFSALIHDVDHRGVSNVQLIKEEREMAEVYRGKSVTEQNSLDISWGLLMSSQFKELRTCLFHNRDEMMRFRQVIVNTVLATDIFDRELNELRTKRWRMAFYESHPDTTFGNDLKATILIEHIIQASDVSHTMQHWHVYRKWNEHLFHETYLAYTEGRMSSDPSTFWYEGGLRFFDSYIIPLANKLRDIGVFGVSSDEYLIYALSNRQEWEQKGQETVAEMMKNYSSYRKR
;
A
#
# COMPACT_ATOMS: atom_id res chain seq x y z
N ILE A 1 11.87 23.45 17.91
CA ILE A 1 10.50 23.40 18.46
C ILE A 1 10.34 24.49 19.51
N SER A 2 9.58 25.54 19.17
CA SER A 2 8.82 26.42 20.07
C SER A 2 7.98 27.32 19.16
N ARG A 3 6.85 26.80 18.67
CA ARG A 3 5.79 27.66 18.12
C ARG A 3 4.88 28.06 19.28
N ARG A 4 5.42 28.85 20.24
CA ARG A 4 4.59 29.69 21.12
C ARG A 4 4.37 31.02 20.41
N GLY A 5 3.48 31.00 19.41
CA GLY A 5 2.76 32.19 18.97
C GLY A 5 1.50 32.29 19.80
N VAL A 6 1.37 33.37 20.54
CA VAL A 6 0.23 33.68 21.41
C VAL A 6 -1.03 33.78 20.55
N LEU A 7 -1.82 32.71 20.53
CA LEU A 7 -3.25 32.77 20.30
C LEU A 7 -3.89 32.42 21.64
N GLN A 8 -4.59 33.39 22.24
CA GLN A 8 -5.59 33.11 23.27
C GLN A 8 -6.65 32.20 22.63
N THR A 9 -6.46 30.89 22.72
CA THR A 9 -7.51 29.94 22.37
C THR A 9 -8.44 29.85 23.57
N LYS A 10 -9.69 30.27 23.34
CA LYS A 10 -10.81 29.80 24.16
C LYS A 10 -10.73 28.25 24.23
N PRO A 11 -10.91 27.64 25.40
CA PRO A 11 -10.92 26.19 25.53
C PRO A 11 -12.31 25.68 25.11
N ASP A 12 -12.64 25.72 23.82
CA ASP A 12 -13.94 25.23 23.33
C ASP A 12 -13.83 24.74 21.88
N ARG A 13 -13.51 23.45 21.75
CA ARG A 13 -14.15 22.46 20.85
C ARG A 13 -13.38 21.15 20.99
N CYS A 14 -13.97 20.20 21.72
CA CYS A 14 -13.58 18.80 21.57
C CYS A 14 -13.92 18.41 20.12
N PHE A 15 -12.92 18.31 19.25
CA PHE A 15 -13.15 17.71 17.94
C PHE A 15 -13.28 16.22 18.16
N ASP A 16 -14.47 15.68 17.94
CA ASP A 16 -14.63 14.24 17.84
C ASP A 16 -13.92 13.78 16.56
N LEU A 17 -12.66 13.32 16.71
CA LEU A 17 -11.84 12.68 15.68
C LEU A 17 -12.40 11.29 15.35
N PHE A 18 -13.69 11.21 15.09
CA PHE A 18 -14.45 9.97 14.90
C PHE A 18 -15.13 9.99 13.53
N TYR A 19 -15.04 8.86 12.84
CA TYR A 19 -15.70 8.63 11.57
C TYR A 19 -16.18 7.18 11.50
N GLU A 20 -17.46 7.03 11.19
CA GLU A 20 -18.06 5.78 10.76
C GLU A 20 -18.53 5.96 9.33
N THR A 21 -18.37 4.89 8.54
CA THR A 21 -18.88 4.83 7.17
C THR A 21 -20.41 5.02 7.22
N PRO A 22 -20.98 5.96 6.43
CA PRO A 22 -22.42 6.19 6.42
C PRO A 22 -23.20 4.92 6.05
N GLU A 23 -24.42 4.79 6.58
CA GLU A 23 -25.29 3.64 6.28
C GLU A 23 -25.48 3.44 4.77
N GLY A 24 -25.31 2.21 4.31
CA GLY A 24 -25.39 1.83 2.90
C GLY A 24 -24.19 2.23 2.04
N LYS A 25 -23.18 2.91 2.61
CA LYS A 25 -21.90 3.18 1.95
C LYS A 25 -20.84 2.17 2.36
N THR A 26 -19.84 2.03 1.50
CA THR A 26 -18.71 1.12 1.66
C THR A 26 -17.41 1.88 1.41
N CYS A 27 -16.27 1.31 1.80
CA CYS A 27 -14.94 1.85 1.48
C CYS A 27 -14.77 2.15 -0.02
N LEU A 28 -15.34 1.32 -0.89
CA LEU A 28 -15.26 1.52 -2.33
C LEU A 28 -15.99 2.78 -2.81
N ASP A 29 -17.09 3.17 -2.16
CA ASP A 29 -17.81 4.42 -2.48
C ASP A 29 -17.03 5.67 -2.06
N GLU A 30 -16.05 5.53 -1.14
CA GLU A 30 -15.16 6.61 -0.71
C GLU A 30 -13.97 6.80 -1.66
N ALA A 31 -13.65 5.83 -2.52
CA ALA A 31 -12.49 5.90 -3.40
C ALA A 31 -12.60 7.08 -4.39
N THR A 32 -11.58 7.94 -4.42
CA THR A 32 -11.51 9.08 -5.36
C THR A 32 -10.53 8.82 -6.50
N GLY A 33 -10.72 9.49 -7.64
CA GLY A 33 -9.77 9.44 -8.76
C GLY A 33 -8.45 10.18 -8.49
N ALA A 34 -8.48 11.20 -7.62
CA ALA A 34 -7.33 11.96 -7.18
C ALA A 34 -7.52 12.39 -5.71
N VAL A 35 -6.62 11.98 -4.83
CA VAL A 35 -6.56 12.39 -3.42
C VAL A 35 -5.96 13.79 -3.38
N SER A 36 -6.68 14.74 -2.76
CA SER A 36 -6.17 16.10 -2.64
C SER A 36 -5.05 16.18 -1.61
N LEU A 37 -3.88 16.67 -2.03
CA LEU A 37 -2.73 16.86 -1.15
C LEU A 37 -2.57 18.33 -0.72
N PRO A 38 -1.96 18.58 0.45
CA PRO A 38 -1.70 19.94 0.90
C PRO A 38 -0.75 20.67 -0.05
N GLN A 39 -0.96 21.97 -0.22
CA GLN A 39 0.00 22.84 -0.91
C GLN A 39 1.31 22.93 -0.12
N PHE A 40 2.42 23.18 -0.82
CA PHE A 40 3.73 23.29 -0.18
C PHE A 40 3.79 24.48 0.81
N ASP A 41 4.12 24.19 2.07
CA ASP A 41 4.41 25.20 3.08
C ASP A 41 5.92 25.48 3.12
N HIS A 42 6.33 26.61 2.54
CA HIS A 42 7.72 27.06 2.53
C HIS A 42 8.33 27.24 3.92
N GLU A 43 7.55 27.69 4.90
CA GLU A 43 8.05 27.88 6.26
C GLU A 43 8.27 26.54 6.96
N ALA A 44 7.39 25.56 6.73
CA ALA A 44 7.56 24.21 7.24
C ALA A 44 8.74 23.51 6.55
N GLY A 45 8.83 23.56 5.22
CA GLY A 45 9.89 22.92 4.43
C GLY A 45 11.28 23.52 4.67
N SER A 46 11.38 24.78 5.12
CA SER A 46 12.66 25.40 5.48
C SER A 46 13.10 25.12 6.92
N LYS A 47 12.22 24.54 7.75
CA LYS A 47 12.54 24.15 9.12
C LYS A 47 13.07 22.71 9.08
N ASN A 48 14.39 22.55 9.20
CA ASN A 48 14.96 21.26 9.59
C ASN A 48 14.45 20.94 11.00
N ALA A 49 13.35 20.18 11.09
CA ALA A 49 12.88 19.68 12.36
C ALA A 49 13.95 18.71 12.87
N ASP A 50 14.67 19.12 13.91
CA ASP A 50 15.56 18.22 14.62
C ASP A 50 14.72 17.10 15.25
N GLU A 51 14.77 15.92 14.64
CA GLU A 51 14.03 14.73 15.07
C GLU A 51 14.37 14.36 16.53
N SER A 52 15.55 14.74 17.03
CA SER A 52 15.96 14.49 18.42
C SER A 52 15.15 15.28 19.46
N VAL A 53 14.35 16.27 19.01
CA VAL A 53 13.52 17.13 19.87
C VAL A 53 12.04 16.67 19.89
N VAL A 54 11.67 15.65 19.09
CA VAL A 54 10.30 15.12 19.06
C VAL A 54 10.10 14.11 20.19
N HIS A 55 9.45 14.53 21.27
CA HIS A 55 9.06 13.64 22.36
C HIS A 55 7.65 13.10 22.17
N LEU A 56 7.55 11.81 21.87
CA LEU A 56 6.28 11.10 21.79
C LEU A 56 5.80 10.71 23.20
N GLY A 57 4.55 11.02 23.54
CA GLY A 57 3.99 10.70 24.85
C GLY A 57 3.91 9.20 25.11
N ALA A 58 4.15 8.76 26.35
CA ALA A 58 4.14 7.33 26.71
C ALA A 58 2.83 6.62 26.35
N LYS A 59 1.68 7.29 26.52
CA LYS A 59 0.36 6.76 26.13
C LYS A 59 0.22 6.57 24.63
N PHE A 60 0.73 7.49 23.82
CA PHE A 60 0.76 7.34 22.36
C PHE A 60 1.59 6.11 21.99
N VAL A 61 2.80 5.96 22.53
CA VAL A 61 3.68 4.82 22.23
C VAL A 61 3.02 3.50 22.64
N GLN A 62 2.34 3.48 23.79
CA GLN A 62 1.57 2.31 24.23
C GLN A 62 0.44 1.98 23.26
N GLN A 63 -0.40 2.95 22.89
CA GLN A 63 -1.52 2.75 21.98
C GLN A 63 -1.07 2.38 20.56
N LEU A 64 0.03 2.94 20.06
CA LEU A 64 0.61 2.54 18.77
C LEU A 64 1.06 1.07 18.80
N ARG A 65 1.77 0.64 19.85
CA ARG A 65 2.21 -0.75 20.01
C ARG A 65 1.01 -1.70 20.12
N GLU A 66 0.00 -1.30 20.87
CA GLU A 66 -1.22 -2.08 21.05
C GLU A 66 -2.03 -2.18 19.73
N TYR A 67 -2.11 -1.10 18.96
CA TYR A 67 -2.76 -1.12 17.65
C TYR A 67 -2.07 -2.11 16.71
N VAL A 68 -0.74 -2.00 16.58
CA VAL A 68 0.06 -2.92 15.76
C VAL A 68 -0.09 -4.37 16.24
N PHE A 69 -0.09 -4.59 17.56
CA PHE A 69 -0.28 -5.92 18.14
C PHE A 69 -1.65 -6.54 17.79
N ILE A 70 -2.74 -5.77 17.89
CA ILE A 70 -4.08 -6.25 17.56
C ILE A 70 -4.19 -6.50 16.05
N ILE A 71 -3.69 -5.59 15.21
CA ILE A 71 -3.65 -5.80 13.76
C ILE A 71 -2.88 -7.07 13.40
N ALA A 72 -1.67 -7.24 13.95
CA ALA A 72 -0.87 -8.44 13.74
C ALA A 72 -1.60 -9.72 14.17
N SER A 73 -2.33 -9.67 15.28
CA SER A 73 -3.13 -10.80 15.79
C SER A 73 -4.40 -11.08 14.97
N THR A 74 -4.79 -10.17 14.08
CA THR A 74 -5.96 -10.32 13.20
C THR A 74 -5.59 -10.94 11.85
N TYR A 75 -4.30 -10.97 11.51
CA TYR A 75 -3.82 -11.77 10.39
C TYR A 75 -4.00 -13.26 10.70
N ARG A 76 -4.57 -13.99 9.74
CA ARG A 76 -4.75 -15.44 9.86
C ARG A 76 -3.44 -16.17 9.56
N GLU A 77 -3.33 -17.39 10.06
CA GLU A 77 -2.22 -18.33 9.81
C GLU A 77 -2.30 -18.92 8.38
N ASN A 78 -2.38 -18.06 7.36
CA ASN A 78 -2.28 -18.48 5.97
C ASN A 78 -0.80 -18.67 5.59
N ALA A 79 -0.52 -19.47 4.56
CA ALA A 79 0.86 -19.67 4.13
C ALA A 79 1.47 -18.40 3.50
N PHE A 80 0.69 -17.61 2.75
CA PHE A 80 1.14 -16.38 2.10
C PHE A 80 0.56 -15.12 2.75
N HIS A 81 -0.77 -14.94 2.73
CA HIS A 81 -1.44 -13.72 3.23
C HIS A 81 -1.53 -13.73 4.77
N ASN A 82 -0.37 -13.58 5.42
CA ASN A 82 -0.16 -13.56 6.86
C ASN A 82 0.62 -12.30 7.30
N PHE A 83 0.91 -12.17 8.60
CA PHE A 83 1.60 -10.99 9.11
C PHE A 83 3.05 -10.87 8.62
N GLU A 84 3.73 -11.96 8.26
CA GLU A 84 5.07 -11.89 7.66
C GLU A 84 5.02 -11.24 6.28
N HIS A 85 3.99 -11.54 5.48
CA HIS A 85 3.77 -10.86 4.19
C HIS A 85 3.52 -9.37 4.40
N ALA A 86 2.62 -8.99 5.32
CA ALA A 86 2.40 -7.58 5.66
C ALA A 86 3.69 -6.86 6.09
N CYS A 87 4.54 -7.52 6.88
CA CYS A 87 5.87 -6.99 7.24
C CYS A 87 6.77 -6.80 6.00
N HIS A 88 6.79 -7.77 5.09
CA HIS A 88 7.56 -7.69 3.85
C HIS A 88 7.09 -6.52 2.96
N VAL A 89 5.78 -6.34 2.80
CA VAL A 89 5.19 -5.21 2.09
C VAL A 89 5.55 -3.89 2.75
N ALA A 90 5.42 -3.78 4.07
CA ALA A 90 5.77 -2.57 4.82
C ALA A 90 7.26 -2.19 4.69
N MET A 91 8.15 -3.19 4.70
CA MET A 91 9.59 -2.99 4.46
C MET A 91 9.85 -2.49 3.04
N SER A 92 9.15 -3.06 2.04
CA SER A 92 9.25 -2.65 0.64
C SER A 92 8.75 -1.22 0.42
N VAL A 93 7.58 -0.86 0.97
CA VAL A 93 7.04 0.51 0.96
C VAL A 93 8.05 1.48 1.57
N ASN A 94 8.56 1.20 2.77
CA ASN A 94 9.54 2.06 3.43
C ASN A 94 10.83 2.21 2.60
N LYS A 95 11.27 1.15 1.94
CA LYS A 95 12.43 1.19 1.04
C LYS A 95 12.16 2.07 -0.19
N LEU A 96 10.99 1.95 -0.81
CA LEU A 96 10.59 2.81 -1.94
C LEU A 96 10.48 4.27 -1.52
N LEU A 97 9.82 4.57 -0.39
CA LEU A 97 9.72 5.93 0.14
C LEU A 97 11.10 6.54 0.45
N LYS A 98 12.03 5.76 0.99
CA LYS A 98 13.44 6.20 1.18
C LYS A 98 14.23 6.32 -0.11
N LYS A 99 13.78 5.67 -1.19
CA LYS A 99 14.37 5.76 -2.53
C LYS A 99 13.71 6.83 -3.41
N ILE A 100 12.66 7.51 -2.92
CA ILE A 100 12.09 8.72 -3.53
C ILE A 100 13.07 9.93 -3.46
N ILE A 101 14.29 9.73 -2.97
CA ILE A 101 15.28 10.79 -2.82
C ILE A 101 15.91 11.16 -4.16
N SER A 102 15.64 12.41 -4.54
CA SER A 102 16.45 13.33 -5.34
C SER A 102 17.21 12.71 -6.53
N PRO A 103 16.89 13.11 -7.78
CA PRO A 103 17.90 13.11 -8.85
C PRO A 103 19.22 13.67 -8.31
N TYR A 104 20.35 13.21 -8.83
CA TYR A 104 21.66 13.80 -8.51
C TYR A 104 21.69 15.28 -8.97
N TRP A 105 21.00 16.17 -8.24
CA TRP A 105 20.99 17.60 -8.48
C TRP A 105 22.37 18.11 -8.10
N ARG A 106 23.02 18.84 -9.01
CA ARG A 106 24.31 19.44 -8.67
C ARG A 106 24.09 20.49 -7.58
N PRO A 107 25.02 20.66 -6.63
CA PRO A 107 24.94 21.71 -5.61
C PRO A 107 24.67 23.09 -6.22
N ASP A 108 25.19 23.34 -7.42
CA ASP A 108 25.05 24.58 -8.20
C ASP A 108 23.64 24.80 -8.76
N GLU A 109 22.83 23.75 -8.85
CA GLU A 109 21.43 23.82 -9.28
C GLU A 109 20.52 24.21 -8.10
N ILE A 110 20.98 24.08 -6.84
CA ILE A 110 20.21 24.36 -5.63
C ILE A 110 20.22 25.87 -5.29
N ASN A 111 19.52 26.68 -6.09
CA ASN A 111 19.16 28.03 -5.67
C ASN A 111 18.14 27.98 -4.51
N GLY A 112 18.40 28.69 -3.40
CA GLY A 112 17.42 28.91 -2.31
C GLY A 112 17.63 28.13 -0.99
N GLY A 113 18.77 27.48 -0.78
CA GLY A 113 19.06 26.78 0.49
C GLY A 113 18.11 25.61 0.79
N SER A 114 17.94 25.26 2.07
CA SER A 114 17.12 24.11 2.52
C SER A 114 15.65 24.18 2.04
N GLY A 115 15.05 25.38 2.04
CA GLY A 115 13.69 25.57 1.54
C GLY A 115 13.56 25.36 0.02
N GLY A 116 14.57 25.75 -0.76
CA GLY A 116 14.61 25.53 -2.21
C GLY A 116 14.76 24.06 -2.60
N LEU A 117 15.47 23.26 -1.78
CA LEU A 117 15.52 21.81 -1.95
C LEU A 117 14.18 21.15 -1.60
N ALA A 118 13.55 21.57 -0.50
CA ALA A 118 12.26 21.04 -0.06
C ALA A 118 11.14 21.30 -1.08
N LEU A 119 11.09 22.49 -1.70
CA LEU A 119 10.14 22.78 -2.77
C LEU A 119 10.36 21.86 -3.98
N ARG A 120 11.62 21.66 -4.39
CA ARG A 120 11.91 20.77 -5.52
C ARG A 120 11.53 19.33 -5.25
N LEU A 121 11.78 18.83 -4.04
CA LEU A 121 11.32 17.51 -3.64
C LEU A 121 9.80 17.43 -3.61
N HIS A 122 9.10 18.48 -3.16
CA HIS A 122 7.64 18.56 -3.27
C HIS A 122 7.19 18.43 -4.72
N GLU A 123 7.68 19.26 -5.63
CA GLU A 123 7.29 19.24 -7.05
C GLU A 123 7.63 17.90 -7.73
N PHE A 124 8.84 17.40 -7.50
CA PHE A 124 9.32 16.15 -8.10
C PHE A 124 8.51 14.92 -7.66
N THR A 125 8.00 14.93 -6.43
CA THR A 125 7.25 13.81 -5.84
C THR A 125 5.74 14.05 -5.84
N HIS A 126 5.29 15.05 -6.59
CA HIS A 126 3.89 15.46 -6.67
C HIS A 126 3.27 15.79 -5.30
N GLY A 127 4.07 16.26 -4.35
CA GLY A 127 3.67 16.69 -3.02
C GLY A 127 3.74 15.63 -1.94
N ILE A 128 3.96 14.36 -2.29
CA ILE A 128 4.00 13.24 -1.34
C ILE A 128 5.11 13.44 -0.30
N TYR A 129 6.32 13.84 -0.73
CA TYR A 129 7.47 13.90 0.18
C TYR A 129 7.33 14.98 1.26
N SER A 130 6.62 16.07 0.98
CA SER A 130 6.45 17.18 1.91
C SER A 130 5.31 17.00 2.92
N ASP A 131 4.54 15.92 2.80
CA ASP A 131 3.38 15.66 3.66
C ASP A 131 3.56 14.36 4.46
N PRO A 132 4.10 14.45 5.69
CA PRO A 132 4.37 13.29 6.55
C PRO A 132 3.15 12.42 6.83
N LEU A 133 1.94 13.00 6.84
CA LEU A 133 0.71 12.25 7.09
C LEU A 133 0.39 11.30 5.93
N THR A 134 0.61 11.74 4.68
CA THR A 134 0.48 10.85 3.50
C THR A 134 1.55 9.76 3.52
N LEU A 135 2.82 10.10 3.79
CA LEU A 135 3.89 9.08 3.91
C LEU A 135 3.55 8.02 4.97
N PHE A 136 3.07 8.46 6.13
CA PHE A 136 2.60 7.56 7.18
C PHE A 136 1.39 6.73 6.72
N GLY A 137 0.44 7.33 5.99
CA GLY A 137 -0.71 6.64 5.41
C GLY A 137 -0.33 5.50 4.45
N ILE A 138 0.71 5.68 3.63
CA ILE A 138 1.19 4.62 2.72
C ILE A 138 1.80 3.45 3.51
N VAL A 139 2.62 3.75 4.53
CA VAL A 139 3.20 2.71 5.41
C VAL A 139 2.11 2.00 6.23
N PHE A 140 1.15 2.76 6.75
CA PHE A 140 0.01 2.23 7.47
C PHE A 140 -0.83 1.31 6.59
N SER A 141 -1.06 1.68 5.33
CA SER A 141 -1.78 0.85 4.36
C SER A 141 -1.10 -0.51 4.16
N ALA A 142 0.24 -0.54 4.06
CA ALA A 142 0.98 -1.81 3.96
C ALA A 142 0.79 -2.72 5.18
N LEU A 143 0.72 -2.14 6.38
CA LEU A 143 0.45 -2.89 7.62
C LEU A 143 -0.94 -3.52 7.63
N ILE A 144 -1.93 -2.87 7.02
CA ILE A 144 -3.33 -3.28 7.14
C ILE A 144 -3.87 -4.03 5.92
N HIS A 145 -3.27 -3.91 4.72
CA HIS A 145 -3.92 -4.25 3.45
C HIS A 145 -4.58 -5.64 3.38
N ASP A 146 -4.02 -6.63 4.09
CA ASP A 146 -4.45 -8.04 4.09
C ASP A 146 -5.01 -8.53 5.44
N VAL A 147 -5.41 -7.61 6.32
CA VAL A 147 -6.00 -7.97 7.61
C VAL A 147 -7.20 -8.91 7.41
N ASP A 148 -7.22 -10.00 8.18
CA ASP A 148 -8.29 -11.01 8.15
C ASP A 148 -8.45 -11.72 6.77
N HIS A 149 -7.39 -11.78 5.94
CA HIS A 149 -7.45 -12.49 4.65
C HIS A 149 -7.80 -13.99 4.81
N ARG A 150 -8.69 -14.51 3.97
CA ARG A 150 -9.29 -15.87 4.09
C ARG A 150 -8.48 -17.00 3.46
N GLY A 151 -7.36 -16.66 2.85
CA GLY A 151 -6.52 -17.59 2.08
C GLY A 151 -7.14 -18.01 0.74
N VAL A 152 -8.11 -17.25 0.23
CA VAL A 152 -8.83 -17.53 -1.01
C VAL A 152 -9.11 -16.24 -1.77
N SER A 153 -9.26 -16.32 -3.09
CA SER A 153 -9.58 -15.15 -3.93
C SER A 153 -10.94 -14.52 -3.59
N ASN A 154 -11.12 -13.24 -3.94
CA ASN A 154 -12.40 -12.53 -3.87
C ASN A 154 -13.55 -13.33 -4.51
N VAL A 155 -13.33 -13.94 -5.69
CA VAL A 155 -14.34 -14.76 -6.39
C VAL A 155 -14.80 -15.95 -5.58
N GLN A 156 -13.88 -16.59 -4.84
CA GLN A 156 -14.22 -17.73 -3.99
C GLN A 156 -14.86 -17.26 -2.69
N LEU A 157 -14.32 -16.21 -2.07
CA LEU A 157 -14.85 -15.66 -0.82
C LEU A 157 -16.32 -15.23 -0.96
N ILE A 158 -16.68 -14.62 -2.09
CA ILE A 158 -18.07 -14.23 -2.39
C ILE A 158 -19.03 -15.43 -2.39
N LYS A 159 -18.56 -16.62 -2.78
CA LYS A 159 -19.37 -17.85 -2.75
C LYS A 159 -19.52 -18.42 -1.35
N GLU A 160 -18.50 -18.25 -0.51
CA GLU A 160 -18.42 -18.80 0.83
C GLU A 160 -19.11 -17.93 1.88
N GLU A 161 -18.97 -16.60 1.77
CA GLU A 161 -19.43 -15.63 2.78
C GLU A 161 -20.45 -14.66 2.18
N ARG A 162 -21.72 -15.10 2.15
CA ARG A 162 -22.83 -14.33 1.56
C ARG A 162 -23.04 -12.97 2.22
N GLU A 163 -22.91 -12.88 3.54
CA GLU A 163 -23.11 -11.62 4.26
C GLU A 163 -22.04 -10.59 3.88
N MET A 164 -20.77 -10.98 3.85
CA MET A 164 -19.67 -10.12 3.40
C MET A 164 -19.84 -9.70 1.93
N ALA A 165 -20.25 -10.64 1.07
CA ALA A 165 -20.54 -10.36 -0.33
C ALA A 165 -21.69 -9.36 -0.51
N GLU A 166 -22.74 -9.44 0.33
CA GLU A 166 -23.88 -8.52 0.31
C GLU A 166 -23.46 -7.12 0.80
N VAL A 167 -22.70 -7.03 1.90
CA VAL A 167 -22.17 -5.76 2.43
C VAL A 167 -21.30 -5.04 1.39
N TYR A 168 -20.35 -5.76 0.79
CA TYR A 168 -19.38 -5.19 -0.17
C TYR A 168 -19.82 -5.30 -1.64
N ARG A 169 -21.07 -5.69 -1.88
CA ARG A 169 -21.68 -5.81 -3.22
C ARG A 169 -20.84 -6.65 -4.19
N GLY A 170 -20.15 -7.65 -3.66
CA GLY A 170 -19.32 -8.59 -4.43
C GLY A 170 -18.09 -7.97 -5.09
N LYS A 171 -17.58 -6.82 -4.62
CA LYS A 171 -16.42 -6.15 -5.23
C LYS A 171 -15.35 -5.84 -4.19
N SER A 172 -14.09 -6.15 -4.48
CA SER A 172 -12.93 -5.93 -3.60
C SER A 172 -13.19 -6.32 -2.14
N VAL A 173 -13.80 -7.50 -1.93
CA VAL A 173 -14.40 -7.85 -0.63
C VAL A 173 -13.34 -8.06 0.44
N THR A 174 -12.17 -8.62 0.10
CA THR A 174 -11.02 -8.76 1.00
C THR A 174 -10.45 -7.41 1.39
N GLU A 175 -10.24 -6.51 0.42
CA GLU A 175 -9.64 -5.20 0.64
C GLU A 175 -10.55 -4.30 1.49
N GLN A 176 -11.86 -4.34 1.25
CA GLN A 176 -12.83 -3.57 2.03
C GLN A 176 -12.98 -4.10 3.46
N ASN A 177 -13.01 -5.43 3.66
CA ASN A 177 -13.03 -6.04 4.99
C ASN A 177 -11.81 -5.62 5.83
N SER A 178 -10.62 -5.70 5.21
CA SER A 178 -9.36 -5.27 5.80
C SER A 178 -9.39 -3.80 6.25
N LEU A 179 -9.93 -2.90 5.41
CA LEU A 179 -10.12 -1.49 5.74
C LEU A 179 -11.09 -1.28 6.89
N ASP A 180 -12.26 -1.92 6.86
CA ASP A 180 -13.30 -1.72 7.88
C ASP A 180 -12.86 -2.20 9.26
N ILE A 181 -12.21 -3.38 9.33
CA ILE A 181 -11.65 -3.92 10.58
C ILE A 181 -10.60 -2.95 11.15
N SER A 182 -9.64 -2.56 10.32
CA SER A 182 -8.50 -1.76 10.76
C SER A 182 -8.92 -0.34 11.14
N TRP A 183 -9.79 0.27 10.33
CA TRP A 183 -10.32 1.60 10.60
C TRP A 183 -11.23 1.62 11.82
N GLY A 184 -12.13 0.64 11.95
CA GLY A 184 -12.99 0.49 13.13
C GLY A 184 -12.19 0.36 14.42
N LEU A 185 -11.10 -0.42 14.39
CA LEU A 185 -10.16 -0.51 15.50
C LEU A 185 -9.56 0.86 15.85
N LEU A 186 -9.02 1.59 14.87
CA LEU A 186 -8.41 2.91 15.07
C LEU A 186 -9.41 3.94 15.62
N MET A 187 -10.68 3.86 15.22
CA MET A 187 -11.75 4.75 15.65
C MET A 187 -12.29 4.43 17.05
N SER A 188 -11.98 3.26 17.61
CA SER A 188 -12.40 2.88 18.96
C SER A 188 -11.85 3.84 20.02
N SER A 189 -12.53 3.89 21.19
CA SER A 189 -12.13 4.76 22.30
C SER A 189 -10.74 4.44 22.86
N GLN A 190 -10.28 3.20 22.68
CA GLN A 190 -8.97 2.74 23.13
C GLN A 190 -7.81 3.50 22.46
N PHE A 191 -7.96 3.95 21.21
CA PHE A 191 -6.90 4.60 20.43
C PHE A 191 -7.05 6.12 20.35
N LYS A 192 -7.69 6.75 21.34
CA LYS A 192 -7.91 8.20 21.38
C LYS A 192 -6.60 9.01 21.35
N GLU A 193 -5.59 8.61 22.11
CA GLU A 193 -4.30 9.34 22.19
C GLU A 193 -3.50 9.16 20.90
N LEU A 194 -3.58 7.97 20.29
CA LEU A 194 -3.04 7.70 18.97
C LEU A 194 -3.67 8.63 17.92
N ARG A 195 -5.01 8.67 17.84
CA ARG A 195 -5.73 9.58 16.92
C ARG A 195 -5.42 11.05 17.16
N THR A 196 -5.39 11.49 18.43
CA THR A 196 -5.12 12.89 18.79
C THR A 196 -3.68 13.31 18.44
N CYS A 197 -2.73 12.37 18.45
CA CYS A 197 -1.37 12.62 18.01
C CYS A 197 -1.22 12.61 16.49
N LEU A 198 -1.97 11.74 15.79
CA LEU A 198 -1.90 11.61 14.33
C LEU A 198 -2.64 12.75 13.60
N PHE A 199 -3.74 13.24 14.17
CA PHE A 199 -4.62 14.19 13.50
C PHE A 199 -4.83 15.43 14.36
N HIS A 200 -4.48 16.60 13.81
CA HIS A 200 -4.77 17.87 14.46
C HIS A 200 -6.26 18.23 14.37
N ASN A 201 -6.92 17.84 13.28
CA ASN A 201 -8.33 18.13 13.02
C ASN A 201 -9.00 17.02 12.20
N ARG A 202 -10.31 17.15 11.98
CA ARG A 202 -11.10 16.19 11.22
C ARG A 202 -10.68 16.12 9.74
N ASP A 203 -10.24 17.22 9.15
CA ASP A 203 -9.85 17.25 7.73
C ASP A 203 -8.57 16.43 7.49
N GLU A 204 -7.60 16.49 8.39
CA GLU A 204 -6.41 15.63 8.37
C GLU A 204 -6.77 14.15 8.53
N MET A 205 -7.66 13.82 9.47
CA MET A 205 -8.15 12.45 9.65
C MET A 205 -8.85 11.93 8.39
N MET A 206 -9.71 12.74 7.77
CA MET A 206 -10.43 12.36 6.55
C MET A 206 -9.49 12.26 5.34
N ARG A 207 -8.46 13.10 5.27
CA ARG A 207 -7.43 12.99 4.23
C ARG A 207 -6.60 11.72 4.41
N PHE A 208 -6.20 11.41 5.65
CA PHE A 208 -5.54 10.14 5.96
C PHE A 208 -6.44 8.95 5.60
N ARG A 209 -7.73 9.00 5.95
CA ARG A 209 -8.74 8.01 5.53
C ARG A 209 -8.77 7.84 4.01
N GLN A 210 -8.80 8.95 3.27
CA GLN A 210 -8.80 8.92 1.80
C GLN A 210 -7.55 8.25 1.24
N VAL A 211 -6.36 8.58 1.78
CA VAL A 211 -5.10 7.95 1.39
C VAL A 211 -5.16 6.44 1.61
N ILE A 212 -5.56 5.97 2.80
CA ILE A 212 -5.59 4.52 3.08
C ILE A 212 -6.64 3.78 2.26
N VAL A 213 -7.81 4.38 2.01
CA VAL A 213 -8.87 3.78 1.15
C VAL A 213 -8.34 3.57 -0.25
N ASN A 214 -7.79 4.62 -0.86
CA ASN A 214 -7.23 4.54 -2.21
C ASN A 214 -6.07 3.55 -2.30
N THR A 215 -5.21 3.53 -1.27
CA THR A 215 -4.01 2.68 -1.25
C THR A 215 -4.38 1.21 -1.09
N VAL A 216 -5.23 0.85 -0.13
CA VAL A 216 -5.62 -0.56 0.08
C VAL A 216 -6.49 -1.07 -1.07
N LEU A 217 -7.45 -0.30 -1.58
CA LEU A 217 -8.22 -0.72 -2.76
C LEU A 217 -7.36 -0.86 -4.05
N ALA A 218 -6.14 -0.30 -4.06
CA ALA A 218 -5.22 -0.49 -5.16
C ALA A 218 -4.59 -1.89 -5.20
N THR A 219 -4.64 -2.67 -4.10
CA THR A 219 -4.10 -4.04 -4.05
C THR A 219 -5.03 -5.07 -4.69
N ASP A 220 -6.31 -4.74 -4.95
CA ASP A 220 -7.18 -5.55 -5.80
C ASP A 220 -6.74 -5.44 -7.27
N ILE A 221 -5.75 -6.23 -7.66
CA ILE A 221 -5.14 -6.19 -8.99
C ILE A 221 -5.86 -7.08 -10.01
N PHE A 222 -6.81 -7.90 -9.59
CA PHE A 222 -7.51 -8.85 -10.46
C PHE A 222 -8.89 -8.36 -10.92
N ASP A 223 -9.46 -7.33 -10.27
CA ASP A 223 -10.68 -6.69 -10.77
C ASP A 223 -10.43 -5.96 -12.09
N ARG A 224 -11.16 -6.40 -13.12
CA ARG A 224 -11.02 -5.89 -14.49
C ARG A 224 -11.46 -4.42 -14.61
N GLU A 225 -12.55 -4.03 -13.95
CA GLU A 225 -13.09 -2.68 -14.03
C GLU A 225 -12.14 -1.68 -13.36
N LEU A 226 -11.57 -2.04 -12.20
CA LEU A 226 -10.56 -1.26 -11.52
C LEU A 226 -9.28 -1.12 -12.36
N ASN A 227 -8.86 -2.18 -13.05
CA ASN A 227 -7.72 -2.13 -13.96
C ASN A 227 -7.96 -1.23 -15.18
N GLU A 228 -9.15 -1.26 -15.77
CA GLU A 228 -9.54 -0.33 -16.85
C GLU A 228 -9.52 1.12 -16.36
N LEU A 229 -10.05 1.38 -15.15
CA LEU A 229 -10.02 2.72 -14.53
C LEU A 229 -8.60 3.21 -14.24
N ARG A 230 -7.73 2.36 -13.69
CA ARG A 230 -6.30 2.67 -13.44
C ARG A 230 -5.58 3.00 -14.75
N THR A 231 -5.85 2.24 -15.81
CA THR A 231 -5.26 2.48 -17.14
C THR A 231 -5.71 3.81 -17.72
N LYS A 232 -6.99 4.17 -17.56
CA LYS A 232 -7.50 5.48 -17.96
C LYS A 232 -6.82 6.61 -17.17
N ARG A 233 -6.73 6.50 -15.85
CA ARG A 233 -6.08 7.50 -14.98
C ARG A 233 -4.59 7.67 -15.31
N TRP A 234 -3.88 6.57 -15.59
CA TRP A 234 -2.50 6.61 -16.04
C TRP A 234 -2.32 7.48 -17.30
N ARG A 235 -3.13 7.23 -18.34
CA ARG A 235 -3.07 8.04 -19.57
C ARG A 235 -3.37 9.51 -19.32
N MET A 236 -4.40 9.78 -18.51
CA MET A 236 -4.77 11.15 -18.13
C MET A 236 -3.64 11.87 -17.39
N ALA A 237 -2.88 11.17 -16.54
CA ALA A 237 -1.84 11.78 -15.73
C ALA A 237 -0.53 12.02 -16.49
N PHE A 238 -0.12 11.09 -17.36
CA PHE A 238 1.21 11.09 -17.96
C PHE A 238 1.24 11.41 -19.47
N TYR A 239 0.11 11.31 -20.18
CA TYR A 239 0.06 11.57 -21.62
C TYR A 239 -0.90 12.70 -22.02
N GLU A 240 -1.86 13.05 -21.17
CA GLU A 240 -2.81 14.12 -21.43
C GLU A 240 -2.46 15.35 -20.58
N SER A 241 -2.41 16.54 -21.20
CA SER A 241 -2.29 17.79 -20.44
C SER A 241 -3.64 18.13 -19.84
N HIS A 242 -3.70 18.24 -18.51
CA HIS A 242 -4.92 18.65 -17.82
C HIS A 242 -4.92 20.16 -17.54
N PRO A 243 -6.05 20.87 -17.76
CA PRO A 243 -6.11 22.32 -17.62
C PRO A 243 -6.02 22.78 -16.16
N ASP A 244 -6.47 21.95 -15.23
CA ASP A 244 -6.28 22.16 -13.78
C ASP A 244 -4.97 21.49 -13.36
N THR A 245 -3.95 22.32 -13.11
CA THR A 245 -2.61 21.87 -12.71
C THR A 245 -2.60 21.26 -11.30
N THR A 246 -3.45 21.74 -10.39
CA THR A 246 -3.55 21.20 -9.02
C THR A 246 -4.14 19.81 -9.06
N PHE A 247 -5.28 19.63 -9.72
CA PHE A 247 -5.86 18.30 -9.90
C PHE A 247 -4.94 17.36 -10.68
N GLY A 248 -4.24 17.86 -11.71
CA GLY A 248 -3.26 17.06 -12.46
C GLY A 248 -2.11 16.56 -11.57
N ASN A 249 -1.65 17.38 -10.62
CA ASN A 249 -0.62 16.98 -9.66
C ASN A 249 -1.15 15.97 -8.62
N ASP A 250 -2.33 16.22 -8.05
CA ASP A 250 -3.00 15.30 -7.12
C ASP A 250 -3.27 13.93 -7.77
N LEU A 251 -3.64 13.90 -9.05
CA LEU A 251 -3.82 12.67 -9.83
C LEU A 251 -2.50 11.90 -9.97
N LYS A 252 -1.39 12.57 -10.32
CA LYS A 252 -0.06 11.95 -10.41
C LYS A 252 0.40 11.42 -9.05
N ALA A 253 0.19 12.18 -7.99
CA ALA A 253 0.50 11.76 -6.63
C ALA A 253 -0.29 10.51 -6.23
N THR A 254 -1.60 10.50 -6.52
CA THR A 254 -2.48 9.36 -6.24
C THR A 254 -2.00 8.11 -6.98
N ILE A 255 -1.68 8.23 -8.27
CA ILE A 255 -1.17 7.10 -9.06
C ILE A 255 0.17 6.60 -8.50
N LEU A 256 1.06 7.51 -8.10
CA LEU A 256 2.33 7.15 -7.47
C LEU A 256 2.10 6.38 -6.14
N ILE A 257 1.20 6.85 -5.28
CA ILE A 257 0.81 6.16 -4.03
C ILE A 257 0.33 4.73 -4.32
N GLU A 258 -0.59 4.58 -5.28
CA GLU A 258 -1.14 3.28 -5.67
C GLU A 258 -0.07 2.34 -6.24
N HIS A 259 0.87 2.85 -7.05
CA HIS A 259 1.95 2.03 -7.61
C HIS A 259 2.99 1.63 -6.55
N ILE A 260 3.22 2.46 -5.52
CA ILE A 260 4.10 2.10 -4.39
C ILE A 260 3.58 0.85 -3.69
N ILE A 261 2.30 0.83 -3.33
CA ILE A 261 1.73 -0.33 -2.62
C ILE A 261 1.62 -1.54 -3.55
N GLN A 262 1.18 -1.38 -4.80
CA GLN A 262 1.08 -2.47 -5.77
C GLN A 262 2.43 -3.15 -5.99
N ALA A 263 3.48 -2.36 -6.20
CA ALA A 263 4.82 -2.91 -6.37
C ALA A 263 5.39 -3.52 -5.08
N SER A 264 5.00 -2.99 -3.92
CA SER A 264 5.45 -3.49 -2.63
C SER A 264 4.83 -4.84 -2.31
N ASP A 265 3.53 -4.99 -2.59
CA ASP A 265 2.74 -6.19 -2.38
C ASP A 265 3.31 -7.38 -3.17
N VAL A 266 3.62 -7.18 -4.45
CA VAL A 266 4.24 -8.21 -5.30
C VAL A 266 5.76 -8.12 -5.38
N SER A 267 6.42 -7.39 -4.48
CA SER A 267 7.86 -7.07 -4.59
C SER A 267 8.77 -8.31 -4.62
N HIS A 268 8.34 -9.42 -4.03
CA HIS A 268 9.06 -10.69 -4.07
C HIS A 268 9.31 -11.21 -5.49
N THR A 269 8.46 -10.85 -6.45
CA THR A 269 8.64 -11.17 -7.88
C THR A 269 9.72 -10.32 -8.57
N MET A 270 10.13 -9.22 -7.94
CA MET A 270 11.13 -8.25 -8.42
C MET A 270 12.35 -8.20 -7.49
N GLN A 271 12.59 -9.29 -6.76
CA GLN A 271 13.75 -9.51 -5.89
C GLN A 271 14.56 -10.71 -6.39
N HIS A 272 15.66 -11.03 -5.71
CA HIS A 272 16.47 -12.19 -6.10
C HIS A 272 15.63 -13.48 -6.13
N TRP A 273 15.89 -14.35 -7.12
CA TRP A 273 15.24 -15.64 -7.34
C TRP A 273 14.90 -16.46 -6.09
N HIS A 274 15.80 -16.55 -5.10
CA HIS A 274 15.53 -17.33 -3.88
C HIS A 274 14.40 -16.73 -3.03
N VAL A 275 14.25 -15.40 -3.03
CA VAL A 275 13.15 -14.70 -2.35
C VAL A 275 11.86 -14.92 -3.13
N TYR A 276 11.89 -14.75 -4.46
CA TYR A 276 10.74 -15.04 -5.32
C TYR A 276 10.25 -16.48 -5.12
N ARG A 277 11.14 -17.47 -5.16
CA ARG A 277 10.80 -18.88 -4.96
C ARG A 277 10.14 -19.13 -3.59
N LYS A 278 10.68 -18.56 -2.51
CA LYS A 278 10.12 -18.72 -1.16
C LYS A 278 8.67 -18.23 -1.11
N TRP A 279 8.43 -17.00 -1.54
CA TRP A 279 7.09 -16.40 -1.50
C TRP A 279 6.13 -17.05 -2.51
N ASN A 280 6.61 -17.45 -3.68
CA ASN A 280 5.83 -18.21 -4.65
C ASN A 280 5.38 -19.57 -4.07
N GLU A 281 6.27 -20.26 -3.34
CA GLU A 281 5.93 -21.52 -2.67
C GLU A 281 4.86 -21.32 -1.59
N HIS A 282 4.96 -20.26 -0.80
CA HIS A 282 3.94 -19.90 0.19
C HIS A 282 2.57 -19.66 -0.47
N LEU A 283 2.53 -18.89 -1.57
CA LEU A 283 1.29 -18.62 -2.31
C LEU A 283 0.73 -19.89 -2.96
N PHE A 284 1.61 -20.76 -3.46
CA PHE A 284 1.24 -22.07 -3.99
C PHE A 284 0.63 -22.94 -2.90
N HIS A 285 1.24 -23.04 -1.72
CA HIS A 285 0.73 -23.83 -0.59
C HIS A 285 -0.63 -23.31 -0.10
N GLU A 286 -0.82 -22.00 -0.04
CA GLU A 286 -2.10 -21.42 0.33
C GLU A 286 -3.20 -21.78 -0.69
N THR A 287 -2.90 -21.62 -1.98
CA THR A 287 -3.85 -21.95 -3.06
C THR A 287 -4.14 -23.46 -3.11
N TYR A 288 -3.11 -24.28 -2.91
CA TYR A 288 -3.22 -25.73 -2.91
C TYR A 288 -4.01 -26.24 -1.69
N LEU A 289 -3.85 -25.59 -0.53
CA LEU A 289 -4.68 -25.86 0.65
C LEU A 289 -6.17 -25.64 0.33
N ALA A 290 -6.51 -24.49 -0.25
CA ALA A 290 -7.88 -24.20 -0.69
C ALA A 290 -8.43 -25.27 -1.64
N TYR A 291 -7.62 -25.76 -2.59
CA TYR A 291 -8.00 -26.88 -3.46
C TYR A 291 -8.27 -28.17 -2.67
N THR A 292 -7.35 -28.58 -1.80
CA THR A 292 -7.49 -29.82 -1.02
C THR A 292 -8.64 -29.80 -0.03
N GLU A 293 -9.07 -28.61 0.40
CA GLU A 293 -10.25 -28.41 1.26
C GLU A 293 -11.57 -28.25 0.48
N GLY A 294 -11.52 -28.37 -0.86
CA GLY A 294 -12.70 -28.23 -1.72
C GLY A 294 -13.19 -26.78 -1.89
N ARG A 295 -12.40 -25.81 -1.41
CA ARG A 295 -12.63 -24.35 -1.58
C ARG A 295 -12.12 -23.85 -2.93
N MET A 296 -11.48 -24.70 -3.74
CA MET A 296 -11.11 -24.40 -5.12
C MET A 296 -11.37 -25.64 -5.98
N SER A 297 -11.94 -25.45 -7.17
CA SER A 297 -12.32 -26.56 -8.06
C SER A 297 -11.14 -27.16 -8.83
N SER A 298 -10.10 -26.36 -9.06
CA SER A 298 -9.01 -26.69 -9.97
C SER A 298 -7.71 -26.87 -9.20
N ASP A 299 -6.98 -27.94 -9.47
CA ASP A 299 -5.67 -28.19 -8.87
C ASP A 299 -4.64 -27.15 -9.37
N PRO A 300 -4.06 -26.32 -8.48
CA PRO A 300 -3.12 -25.29 -8.90
C PRO A 300 -1.83 -25.83 -9.51
N SER A 301 -1.42 -27.06 -9.18
CA SER A 301 -0.23 -27.68 -9.78
C SER A 301 -0.33 -27.84 -11.31
N THR A 302 -1.56 -27.89 -11.84
CA THR A 302 -1.81 -28.09 -13.28
C THR A 302 -1.64 -26.81 -14.10
N PHE A 303 -1.69 -25.63 -13.46
CA PHE A 303 -1.63 -24.35 -14.17
C PHE A 303 -0.62 -23.34 -13.57
N TRP A 304 0.07 -23.68 -12.47
CA TRP A 304 0.97 -22.74 -11.78
C TRP A 304 2.13 -22.27 -12.65
N TYR A 305 2.73 -23.17 -13.42
CA TYR A 305 3.85 -22.85 -14.31
C TYR A 305 3.45 -21.81 -15.37
N GLU A 306 2.43 -22.12 -16.17
CA GLU A 306 1.89 -21.23 -17.21
C GLU A 306 1.29 -19.96 -16.62
N GLY A 307 0.64 -20.08 -15.45
CA GLY A 307 0.13 -18.96 -14.68
C GLY A 307 1.23 -17.97 -14.28
N GLY A 308 2.36 -18.47 -13.78
CA GLY A 308 3.52 -17.66 -13.42
C GLY A 308 4.12 -16.91 -14.62
N LEU A 309 4.27 -17.57 -15.78
CA LEU A 309 4.74 -16.91 -17.01
C LEU A 309 3.79 -15.78 -17.41
N ARG A 310 2.48 -16.05 -17.48
CA ARG A 310 1.47 -15.04 -17.80
C ARG A 310 1.44 -13.89 -16.79
N PHE A 311 1.64 -14.18 -15.51
CA PHE A 311 1.68 -13.17 -14.46
C PHE A 311 2.88 -12.22 -14.63
N PHE A 312 4.05 -12.75 -14.97
CA PHE A 312 5.21 -11.91 -15.29
C PHE A 312 4.96 -11.04 -16.52
N ASP A 313 4.50 -11.65 -17.62
CA ASP A 313 4.37 -10.97 -18.91
C ASP A 313 3.22 -9.95 -18.90
N SER A 314 2.11 -10.25 -18.22
CA SER A 314 0.90 -9.43 -18.26
C SER A 314 0.80 -8.41 -17.12
N TYR A 315 1.53 -8.62 -16.02
CA TYR A 315 1.40 -7.77 -14.83
C TYR A 315 2.74 -7.29 -14.27
N ILE A 316 3.66 -8.19 -13.87
CA ILE A 316 4.89 -7.77 -13.17
C ILE A 316 5.81 -6.91 -14.04
N ILE A 317 6.08 -7.33 -15.28
CA ILE A 317 6.94 -6.57 -16.18
C ILE A 317 6.30 -5.21 -16.55
N PRO A 318 5.00 -5.14 -16.92
CA PRO A 318 4.33 -3.85 -17.08
C PRO A 318 4.39 -2.95 -15.85
N LEU A 319 4.19 -3.50 -14.64
CA LEU A 319 4.28 -2.74 -13.38
C LEU A 319 5.70 -2.19 -13.15
N ALA A 320 6.73 -3.00 -13.35
CA ALA A 320 8.12 -2.57 -13.23
C ALA A 320 8.48 -1.47 -14.25
N ASN A 321 7.97 -1.56 -15.48
CA ASN A 321 8.13 -0.49 -16.47
C ASN A 321 7.43 0.80 -16.02
N LYS A 322 6.20 0.72 -15.50
CA LYS A 322 5.50 1.90 -14.96
C LYS A 322 6.29 2.55 -13.83
N LEU A 323 6.84 1.79 -12.89
CA LEU A 323 7.69 2.34 -11.83
C LEU A 323 8.89 3.13 -12.38
N ARG A 324 9.51 2.62 -13.46
CA ARG A 324 10.58 3.32 -14.17
C ARG A 324 10.06 4.59 -14.85
N ASP A 325 8.94 4.49 -15.53
CA ASP A 325 8.37 5.59 -16.32
C ASP A 325 7.83 6.73 -15.44
N ILE A 326 7.45 6.48 -14.17
CA ILE A 326 7.12 7.54 -13.20
C ILE A 326 8.35 8.42 -12.92
N GLY A 327 9.57 7.87 -12.98
CA GLY A 327 10.82 8.63 -12.87
C GLY A 327 11.21 9.10 -11.46
N VAL A 328 10.40 8.82 -10.44
CA VAL A 328 10.65 9.30 -9.06
C VAL A 328 11.58 8.43 -8.21
N PHE A 329 11.84 7.19 -8.62
CA PHE A 329 12.59 6.19 -7.83
C PHE A 329 14.08 6.05 -8.22
N GLY A 330 14.55 6.85 -9.19
CA GLY A 330 15.91 6.80 -9.71
C GLY A 330 16.32 5.40 -10.19
N VAL A 331 17.60 5.03 -10.00
CA VAL A 331 18.15 3.71 -10.40
C VAL A 331 17.41 2.51 -9.79
N SER A 332 16.63 2.72 -8.74
CA SER A 332 15.88 1.66 -8.08
C SER A 332 14.80 1.07 -8.98
N SER A 333 14.19 1.86 -9.87
CA SER A 333 13.20 1.33 -10.79
C SER A 333 13.82 0.40 -11.83
N ASP A 334 15.09 0.63 -12.19
CA ASP A 334 15.82 -0.25 -13.10
C ASP A 334 16.12 -1.59 -12.42
N GLU A 335 16.47 -1.59 -11.13
CA GLU A 335 16.67 -2.83 -10.35
C GLU A 335 15.40 -3.71 -10.38
N TYR A 336 14.22 -3.13 -10.16
CA TYR A 336 12.96 -3.88 -10.16
C TYR A 336 12.69 -4.54 -11.51
N LEU A 337 12.89 -3.82 -12.62
CA LEU A 337 12.72 -4.37 -13.96
C LEU A 337 13.75 -5.45 -14.29
N ILE A 338 15.01 -5.26 -13.90
CA ILE A 338 16.07 -6.26 -14.10
C ILE A 338 15.72 -7.56 -13.36
N TYR A 339 15.33 -7.48 -12.09
CA TYR A 339 14.93 -8.67 -11.33
C TYR A 339 13.64 -9.31 -11.87
N ALA A 340 12.66 -8.52 -12.31
CA ALA A 340 11.44 -9.05 -12.95
C ALA A 340 11.79 -9.90 -14.18
N LEU A 341 12.62 -9.36 -15.08
CA LEU A 341 13.04 -10.05 -16.31
C LEU A 341 13.88 -11.30 -15.99
N SER A 342 14.80 -11.18 -15.03
CA SER A 342 15.63 -12.31 -14.56
C SER A 342 14.77 -13.43 -13.97
N ASN A 343 13.83 -13.11 -13.08
CA ASN A 343 12.95 -14.11 -12.46
C ASN A 343 11.99 -14.74 -13.48
N ARG A 344 11.48 -13.96 -14.43
CA ARG A 344 10.68 -14.51 -15.54
C ARG A 344 11.49 -15.54 -16.32
N GLN A 345 12.74 -15.21 -16.69
CA GLN A 345 13.62 -16.12 -17.42
C GLN A 345 13.97 -17.36 -16.61
N GLU A 346 14.28 -17.21 -15.32
CA GLU A 346 14.52 -18.35 -14.43
C GLU A 346 13.28 -19.22 -14.24
N TRP A 347 12.09 -18.63 -14.17
CA TRP A 347 10.82 -19.36 -14.09
C TRP A 347 10.53 -20.14 -15.38
N GLU A 348 10.81 -19.59 -16.55
CA GLU A 348 10.70 -20.33 -17.82
C GLU A 348 11.63 -21.55 -17.86
N GLN A 349 12.84 -21.44 -17.32
CA GLN A 349 13.81 -22.54 -17.33
C GLN A 349 13.54 -23.61 -16.27
N LYS A 350 13.11 -23.19 -15.06
CA LYS A 350 13.09 -24.04 -13.86
C LYS A 350 11.70 -24.19 -13.25
N GLY A 351 10.68 -23.52 -13.78
CA GLY A 351 9.38 -23.39 -13.14
C GLY A 351 8.63 -24.72 -13.02
N GLN A 352 8.70 -25.59 -14.02
CA GLN A 352 8.07 -26.92 -13.96
C GLN A 352 8.68 -27.79 -12.84
N GLU A 353 10.01 -27.86 -12.77
CA GLU A 353 10.73 -28.55 -11.70
C GLU A 353 10.41 -27.94 -10.33
N THR A 354 10.37 -26.60 -10.26
CA THR A 354 10.06 -25.86 -9.04
C THR A 354 8.65 -26.17 -8.53
N VAL A 355 7.64 -26.28 -9.41
CA VAL A 355 6.27 -26.68 -9.03
C VAL A 355 6.24 -28.11 -8.50
N ALA A 356 6.97 -29.04 -9.12
CA ALA A 356 7.08 -30.40 -8.63
C ALA A 356 7.73 -30.47 -7.22
N GLU A 357 8.74 -29.64 -6.96
CA GLU A 357 9.35 -29.49 -5.63
C GLU A 357 8.35 -28.92 -4.61
N MET A 358 7.62 -27.86 -4.95
CA MET A 358 6.61 -27.25 -4.08
C MET A 358 5.51 -28.25 -3.68
N MET A 359 5.06 -29.09 -4.61
CA MET A 359 4.11 -30.18 -4.36
C MET A 359 4.65 -31.23 -3.38
N LYS A 360 5.92 -31.62 -3.54
CA LYS A 360 6.58 -32.54 -2.63
C LYS A 360 6.71 -31.94 -1.22
N ASN A 361 7.03 -30.66 -1.13
CA ASN A 361 7.17 -29.94 0.13
C ASN A 361 5.83 -29.78 0.86
N TYR A 362 4.73 -29.52 0.12
CA TYR A 362 3.38 -29.43 0.70
C TYR A 362 2.99 -30.71 1.47
N SER A 363 3.33 -31.88 0.92
CA SER A 363 3.09 -33.18 1.58
C SER A 363 3.80 -33.32 2.93
N SER A 364 4.89 -32.57 3.12
CA SER A 364 5.65 -32.51 4.38
C SER A 364 5.14 -31.42 5.30
N TYR A 365 4.64 -30.31 4.75
CA TYR A 365 4.04 -29.20 5.49
C TYR A 365 2.81 -29.66 6.30
N ARG A 366 1.91 -30.46 5.71
CA ARG A 366 0.70 -31.00 6.37
C ARG A 366 0.93 -31.99 7.52
N LYS A 367 2.16 -32.47 7.71
CA LYS A 367 2.53 -33.39 8.80
C LYS A 367 3.04 -32.67 10.06
N ARG A 368 3.27 -31.36 9.96
CA ARG A 368 3.59 -30.47 11.09
C ARG A 368 2.29 -29.81 11.53
#